data_AF-A0A9P7V413-F1
#
_entry.id   AF-A0A9P7V413-F1
#
_cell.length_a   1.000
_cell.length_b   1.000
_cell.length_c   1.000
_cell.angle_alpha   90.00
_cell.angle_beta   90.00
_cell.angle_gamma   90.00
#
_symmetry.space_group_name_H-M   'P 1'
#
loop_
_entity.id
_entity.type
_entity.pdbx_description
1 polymer ?
#
loop_
_entity_poly.entity_id
_entity_poly.type
_entity_poly.pdbx_seq_one_letter_code
_entity_poly.pdbx_strand_id
1 'polypeptide(L)'
;MDSEEAQSNPNADLVVENDDSEVSVLAEVVENYTSYETAVKAATNWIIYNKSKPGPHDKPLPIKLEFPFQLYPSKANKPPGINGKIVGIGIKKTITSRPIDLIRLDYDPTKGFHFNVFGLNRERTWRDDAKKLAATFPVQTTDPDAKLLELVQPLQLTTAERLWDAWKNGRQP
;
A
#
# COMPACT_ATOMS: atom_id res chain seq x y z
N MET A 1 11.72 6.06 -79.47
CA MET A 1 10.52 5.41 -78.91
C MET A 1 10.86 5.11 -77.46
N ASP A 2 10.53 6.11 -76.67
CA ASP A 2 10.05 6.18 -75.27
C ASP A 2 10.10 4.98 -74.31
N SER A 3 10.20 5.41 -73.04
CA SER A 3 9.82 4.78 -71.75
C SER A 3 10.98 4.11 -70.97
N GLU A 4 11.54 4.71 -69.90
CA GLU A 4 11.01 4.88 -68.51
C GLU A 4 10.57 3.56 -67.89
N GLU A 5 10.84 3.16 -66.64
CA GLU A 5 11.64 3.62 -65.50
C GLU A 5 11.54 2.47 -64.45
N ALA A 6 12.44 2.44 -63.46
CA ALA A 6 12.23 2.03 -62.06
C ALA A 6 13.47 1.30 -61.48
N GLN A 7 14.26 2.05 -60.73
CA GLN A 7 15.28 1.56 -59.81
C GLN A 7 14.61 0.92 -58.59
N SER A 8 15.11 -0.23 -58.15
CA SER A 8 14.85 -0.77 -56.80
C SER A 8 16.16 -0.83 -56.02
N ASN A 9 16.20 -0.08 -54.93
CA ASN A 9 17.30 -0.04 -53.98
C ASN A 9 16.74 -0.63 -52.67
N PRO A 10 17.16 -1.83 -52.23
CA PRO A 10 16.68 -2.36 -50.96
C PRO A 10 17.50 -1.78 -49.80
N ASN A 11 16.88 -0.89 -49.02
CA ASN A 11 17.33 -0.46 -47.70
C ASN A 11 17.53 -1.68 -46.79
N ALA A 12 18.77 -1.89 -46.35
CA ALA A 12 19.08 -2.64 -45.15
C ALA A 12 19.11 -1.67 -43.96
N ASP A 13 17.94 -1.31 -43.44
CA ASP A 13 17.83 -0.63 -42.15
C ASP A 13 17.94 -1.65 -41.03
N LEU A 14 19.06 -1.58 -40.31
CA LEU A 14 19.30 -2.21 -39.02
C LEU A 14 18.28 -1.65 -38.01
N VAL A 15 17.26 -2.45 -37.70
CA VAL A 15 16.44 -2.22 -36.51
C VAL A 15 17.27 -2.61 -35.30
N VAL A 16 17.86 -1.60 -34.64
CA VAL A 16 18.37 -1.74 -33.29
C VAL A 16 17.15 -1.83 -32.38
N GLU A 17 16.82 -3.04 -31.93
CA GLU A 17 15.89 -3.25 -30.83
C GLU A 17 16.51 -2.63 -29.57
N ASN A 18 16.12 -1.39 -29.27
CA ASN A 18 16.31 -0.84 -27.94
C ASN A 18 15.39 -1.61 -27.00
N ASP A 19 15.98 -2.59 -26.31
CA ASP A 19 15.44 -3.16 -25.08
C ASP A 19 15.51 -2.07 -24.00
N ASP A 20 14.58 -1.11 -24.11
CA ASP A 20 14.20 -0.23 -23.02
C ASP A 20 13.53 -1.11 -21.97
N SER A 21 14.35 -1.79 -21.18
CA SER A 21 13.96 -2.30 -19.89
C SER A 21 13.60 -1.09 -19.04
N GLU A 22 12.35 -0.64 -19.17
CA GLU A 22 11.71 0.32 -18.30
C GLU A 22 11.96 -0.15 -16.86
N VAL A 23 12.84 0.55 -16.17
CA VAL A 23 12.85 0.56 -14.71
C VAL A 23 11.55 1.27 -14.31
N SER A 24 10.45 0.53 -14.39
CA SER A 24 9.17 0.94 -13.85
C SER A 24 9.40 1.17 -12.37
N VAL A 25 9.53 2.43 -11.98
CA VAL A 25 9.44 2.85 -10.60
C VAL A 25 8.01 2.50 -10.20
N LEU A 26 7.83 1.31 -9.60
CA LEU A 26 6.52 0.74 -9.28
C LEU A 26 5.75 1.74 -8.43
N ALA A 27 4.82 2.44 -9.06
CA ALA A 27 4.13 3.58 -8.50
C ALA A 27 3.15 3.11 -7.41
N GLU A 28 3.18 3.79 -6.26
CA GLU A 28 2.14 3.63 -5.24
C GLU A 28 0.77 3.94 -5.84
N VAL A 29 -0.16 3.01 -5.72
CA VAL A 29 -1.54 3.22 -6.17
C VAL A 29 -2.24 4.09 -5.15
N VAL A 30 -2.81 5.22 -5.57
CA VAL A 30 -3.62 6.08 -4.68
C VAL A 30 -5.09 5.90 -5.06
N GLU A 31 -5.91 5.42 -4.12
CA GLU A 31 -7.34 5.26 -4.33
C GLU A 31 -8.14 6.06 -3.30
N ASN A 32 -9.17 6.76 -3.77
CA ASN A 32 -10.04 7.56 -2.92
C ASN A 32 -11.28 6.76 -2.50
N TYR A 33 -11.55 6.72 -1.21
CA TYR A 33 -12.74 6.09 -0.63
C TYR A 33 -13.62 7.12 0.07
N THR A 34 -14.88 6.76 0.28
CA THR A 34 -15.88 7.70 0.81
C THR A 34 -15.82 7.85 2.32
N SER A 35 -15.12 6.96 3.04
CA SER A 35 -15.06 6.97 4.49
C SER A 35 -13.85 6.19 5.03
N TYR A 36 -13.56 6.35 6.34
CA TYR A 36 -12.54 5.56 7.04
C TYR A 36 -12.80 4.06 6.89
N GLU A 37 -14.05 3.63 7.08
CA GLU A 37 -14.46 2.22 7.07
C GLU A 37 -14.24 1.57 5.71
N THR A 38 -14.52 2.31 4.63
CA THR A 38 -14.33 1.82 3.27
C THR A 38 -12.85 1.80 2.88
N ALA A 39 -12.08 2.83 3.27
CA ALA A 39 -10.63 2.85 3.06
C ALA A 39 -9.90 1.73 3.80
N VAL A 40 -10.21 1.51 5.08
CA VAL A 40 -9.53 0.49 5.89
C VAL A 40 -9.90 -0.94 5.44
N LYS A 41 -11.15 -1.16 5.00
CA LYS A 41 -11.55 -2.42 4.35
C LYS A 41 -10.76 -2.64 3.06
N ALA A 42 -10.61 -1.62 2.22
CA ALA A 42 -9.86 -1.76 1.00
C ALA A 42 -8.37 -2.01 1.26
N ALA A 43 -7.79 -1.35 2.26
CA ALA A 43 -6.42 -1.58 2.67
C ALA A 43 -6.21 -3.02 3.21
N THR A 44 -7.10 -3.50 4.06
CA THR A 44 -7.02 -4.89 4.55
C THR A 44 -7.30 -5.92 3.44
N ASN A 45 -8.20 -5.63 2.50
CA ASN A 45 -8.39 -6.44 1.29
C ASN A 45 -7.14 -6.48 0.42
N TRP A 46 -6.39 -5.39 0.32
CA TRP A 46 -5.12 -5.37 -0.39
C TRP A 46 -4.15 -6.40 0.20
N ILE A 47 -4.09 -6.53 1.52
CA ILE A 47 -3.28 -7.58 2.15
C ILE A 47 -3.87 -8.96 1.85
N ILE A 48 -5.18 -9.17 2.01
CA ILE A 48 -5.82 -10.49 1.94
C ILE A 48 -5.91 -11.03 0.50
N TYR A 49 -6.14 -10.18 -0.48
CA TYR A 49 -6.46 -10.53 -1.87
C TYR A 49 -5.47 -9.96 -2.89
N ASN A 50 -4.53 -9.08 -2.48
CA ASN A 50 -3.74 -8.24 -3.39
C ASN A 50 -4.62 -7.39 -4.33
N LYS A 51 -5.83 -7.02 -3.85
CA LYS A 51 -6.81 -6.19 -4.55
C LYS A 51 -7.60 -5.37 -3.55
N SER A 52 -7.91 -4.11 -3.86
CA SER A 52 -8.69 -3.22 -2.99
C SER A 52 -10.18 -3.58 -2.96
N LYS A 53 -10.72 -4.04 -4.09
CA LYS A 53 -12.12 -4.39 -4.32
C LYS A 53 -12.24 -5.83 -4.83
N PRO A 54 -12.13 -6.84 -3.95
CA PRO A 54 -12.32 -8.23 -4.35
C PRO A 54 -13.77 -8.48 -4.79
N GLY A 55 -13.95 -9.26 -5.84
CA GLY A 55 -15.26 -9.70 -6.33
C GLY A 55 -15.83 -10.87 -5.52
N PRO A 56 -17.09 -11.26 -5.79
CA PRO A 56 -17.79 -12.30 -5.03
C PRO A 56 -17.13 -13.69 -5.10
N HIS A 57 -16.27 -13.93 -6.10
CA HIS A 57 -15.56 -15.20 -6.30
C HIS A 57 -14.06 -15.12 -5.99
N ASP A 58 -13.54 -13.95 -5.60
CA ASP A 58 -12.15 -13.83 -5.19
C ASP A 58 -11.95 -14.59 -3.87
N LYS A 59 -10.98 -15.51 -3.85
CA LYS A 59 -10.65 -16.29 -2.66
C LYS A 59 -9.59 -15.56 -1.84
N PRO A 60 -9.73 -15.49 -0.50
CA PRO A 60 -8.71 -14.91 0.34
C PRO A 60 -7.41 -15.70 0.18
N LEU A 61 -6.31 -15.00 -0.08
CA LEU A 61 -5.01 -15.63 -0.19
C LEU A 61 -4.48 -15.89 1.22
N PRO A 62 -4.18 -17.15 1.58
CA PRO A 62 -3.71 -17.48 2.91
C PRO A 62 -2.46 -16.65 3.22
N ILE A 63 -2.51 -15.96 4.35
CA ILE A 63 -1.38 -15.23 4.89
C ILE A 63 -0.50 -16.28 5.59
N LYS A 64 0.70 -16.52 5.06
CA LYS A 64 1.64 -17.53 5.58
C LYS A 64 2.74 -16.86 6.38
N LEU A 65 2.35 -16.00 7.32
CA LEU A 65 3.32 -15.33 8.16
C LEU A 65 3.83 -16.30 9.23
N GLU A 66 5.14 -16.47 9.30
CA GLU A 66 5.81 -17.23 10.37
C GLU A 66 5.67 -16.54 11.74
N PHE A 67 5.41 -15.22 11.73
CA PHE A 67 5.24 -14.41 12.93
C PHE A 67 3.87 -13.72 12.95
N PRO A 68 3.24 -13.58 14.13
CA PRO A 68 1.97 -12.89 14.25
C PRO A 68 2.10 -11.41 13.90
N PHE A 69 0.97 -10.77 13.64
CA PHE A 69 0.90 -9.33 13.51
C PHE A 69 1.49 -8.64 14.74
N GLN A 70 2.16 -7.50 14.52
CA GLN A 70 2.77 -6.71 15.57
C GLN A 70 2.31 -5.26 15.45
N LEU A 71 2.10 -4.58 16.57
CA LEU A 71 1.84 -3.15 16.56
C LEU A 71 3.08 -2.42 16.04
N TYR A 72 2.87 -1.47 15.13
CA TYR A 72 3.91 -0.70 14.48
C TYR A 72 3.88 0.75 15.00
N PRO A 73 4.91 1.19 15.75
CA PRO A 73 5.03 2.57 16.18
C PRO A 73 5.49 3.47 15.03
N SER A 74 5.09 4.74 15.08
CA SER A 74 5.53 5.75 14.14
C SER A 74 7.03 6.05 14.31
N LYS A 75 7.66 6.49 13.21
CA LYS A 75 9.10 6.83 13.18
C LYS A 75 9.34 8.28 13.64
N ALA A 76 10.59 8.59 13.96
CA ALA A 76 11.03 9.88 14.52
C ALA A 76 10.74 11.12 13.64
N ASN A 77 10.46 10.93 12.36
CA ASN A 77 10.17 12.02 11.41
C ASN A 77 8.69 12.43 11.35
N LYS A 78 7.88 12.03 12.33
CA LYS A 78 6.46 12.41 12.45
C LYS A 78 6.28 13.60 13.39
N PRO A 79 5.14 14.30 13.34
CA PRO A 79 4.82 15.37 14.29
C PRO A 79 5.07 14.93 15.73
N PRO A 80 5.51 15.84 16.64
CA PRO A 80 5.91 15.47 18.00
C PRO A 80 4.87 14.65 18.77
N GLY A 81 3.57 14.93 18.58
CA GLY A 81 2.47 14.21 19.23
C GLY A 81 2.23 12.78 18.70
N ILE A 82 2.81 12.42 17.55
CA ILE A 82 2.64 11.11 16.89
C ILE A 82 3.87 10.23 17.07
N ASN A 83 5.06 10.81 17.18
CA ASN A 83 6.32 10.08 17.26
C ASN A 83 6.29 8.99 18.36
N GLY A 84 6.63 7.76 18.01
CA GLY A 84 6.65 6.61 18.92
C GLY A 84 5.28 6.00 19.23
N LYS A 85 4.17 6.63 18.82
CA LYS A 85 2.82 6.07 18.99
C LYS A 85 2.55 4.97 17.97
N ILE A 86 1.79 3.95 18.36
CA ILE A 86 1.25 2.94 17.43
C ILE A 86 0.40 3.60 16.35
N VAL A 87 0.74 3.34 15.09
CA VAL A 87 0.05 3.87 13.90
C VAL A 87 -0.44 2.77 12.98
N GLY A 88 -0.16 1.51 13.29
CA GLY A 88 -0.76 0.39 12.59
C GLY A 88 -0.14 -0.96 12.91
N ILE A 89 -0.15 -1.84 11.91
CA ILE A 89 0.24 -3.23 12.03
C ILE A 89 1.39 -3.53 11.07
N GLY A 90 2.38 -4.22 11.60
CA GLY A 90 3.48 -4.77 10.84
C GLY A 90 3.65 -6.27 11.03
N ILE A 91 4.69 -6.80 10.39
CA ILE A 91 5.12 -8.19 10.47
C ILE A 91 6.61 -8.23 10.81
N LYS A 92 7.06 -9.32 11.44
CA LYS A 92 8.48 -9.54 11.72
C LYS A 92 9.07 -10.53 10.71
N LYS A 93 10.32 -10.31 10.31
CA LYS A 93 11.09 -11.30 9.52
C LYS A 93 11.53 -12.47 10.39
N THR A 94 11.91 -12.11 11.61
CA THR A 94 12.45 -12.98 12.65
C THR A 94 11.99 -12.45 14.00
N ILE A 95 12.01 -13.27 15.04
CA ILE A 95 11.55 -12.88 16.39
C ILE A 95 12.24 -11.63 16.94
N THR A 96 13.51 -11.42 16.58
CA THR A 96 14.36 -10.29 16.99
C THR A 96 14.31 -9.09 16.05
N SER A 97 13.74 -9.23 14.86
CA SER A 97 13.66 -8.12 13.90
C SER A 97 12.67 -7.05 14.37
N ARG A 98 12.93 -5.79 13.98
CA ARG A 98 11.94 -4.73 14.11
C ARG A 98 10.73 -5.03 13.23
N PRO A 99 9.50 -4.71 13.67
CA PRO A 99 8.33 -4.85 12.82
C PRO A 99 8.47 -4.02 11.54
N ILE A 100 8.06 -4.60 10.44
CA ILE A 100 8.03 -4.00 9.12
C ILE A 100 6.59 -3.67 8.79
N ASP A 101 6.37 -2.43 8.38
CA ASP A 101 5.05 -1.88 8.14
C ASP A 101 4.33 -2.66 7.05
N LEU A 102 3.13 -3.15 7.40
CA LEU A 102 2.21 -3.82 6.49
C LEU A 102 1.03 -2.90 6.19
N ILE A 103 0.40 -2.35 7.21
CA ILE A 103 -0.67 -1.34 7.10
C ILE A 103 -0.46 -0.26 8.17
N ARG A 104 -0.51 1.00 7.77
CA ARG A 104 -0.31 2.17 8.64
C ARG A 104 -1.30 3.27 8.30
N LEU A 105 -1.87 3.89 9.33
CA LEU A 105 -2.59 5.16 9.19
C LEU A 105 -1.58 6.31 9.10
N ASP A 106 -1.72 7.15 8.08
CA ASP A 106 -0.84 8.29 7.83
C ASP A 106 -1.61 9.53 7.38
N TYR A 107 -0.93 10.67 7.43
CA TYR A 107 -1.35 11.92 6.81
C TYR A 107 -0.21 12.45 5.93
N ASP A 108 -0.57 12.82 4.70
CA ASP A 108 0.32 13.49 3.76
C ASP A 108 -0.43 14.69 3.16
N PRO A 109 0.17 15.89 3.07
CA PRO A 109 -0.53 17.07 2.56
C PRO A 109 -1.06 16.94 1.12
N THR A 110 -0.47 16.06 0.31
CA THR A 110 -0.86 15.84 -1.09
C THR A 110 -1.94 14.76 -1.22
N LYS A 111 -1.96 13.76 -0.34
CA LYS A 111 -2.90 12.61 -0.38
C LYS A 111 -4.02 12.69 0.66
N GLY A 112 -3.88 13.54 1.67
CA GLY A 112 -4.74 13.59 2.84
C GLY A 112 -4.52 12.41 3.81
N PHE A 113 -5.53 12.14 4.62
CA PHE A 113 -5.54 10.98 5.53
C PHE A 113 -5.72 9.68 4.73
N HIS A 114 -4.87 8.70 4.99
CA HIS A 114 -4.90 7.46 4.23
C HIS A 114 -4.32 6.28 5.01
N PHE A 115 -4.74 5.09 4.63
CA PHE A 115 -4.03 3.86 4.98
C PHE A 115 -2.97 3.58 3.93
N ASN A 116 -1.70 3.66 4.33
CA ASN A 116 -0.59 3.15 3.54
C ASN A 116 -0.47 1.64 3.80
N VAL A 117 -0.56 0.83 2.75
CA VAL A 117 -0.54 -0.62 2.86
C VAL A 117 0.34 -1.24 1.78
N PHE A 118 1.06 -2.29 2.18
CA PHE A 118 1.83 -3.14 1.29
C PHE A 118 1.08 -4.46 1.07
N GLY A 119 1.06 -4.92 -0.17
CA GLY A 119 0.69 -6.30 -0.49
C GLY A 119 1.72 -7.27 0.07
N LEU A 120 1.46 -8.57 -0.06
CA LEU A 120 2.46 -9.59 0.27
C LEU A 120 3.10 -10.16 -1.00
N ASN A 121 4.33 -10.64 -0.84
CA ASN A 121 5.07 -11.34 -1.89
C ASN A 121 4.34 -12.63 -2.32
N ARG A 122 4.84 -13.27 -3.37
CA ARG A 122 4.22 -14.48 -3.94
C ARG A 122 4.05 -15.60 -2.90
N GLU A 123 5.02 -15.75 -2.01
CA GLU A 123 5.05 -16.77 -0.95
C GLU A 123 4.14 -16.41 0.23
N ARG A 124 3.69 -15.14 0.29
CA ARG A 124 2.81 -14.60 1.34
C ARG A 124 3.45 -14.63 2.73
N THR A 125 4.77 -14.56 2.77
CA THR A 125 5.61 -14.58 3.98
C THR A 125 6.19 -13.20 4.30
N TRP A 126 6.14 -12.28 3.33
CA TRP A 126 6.76 -10.97 3.43
C TRP A 126 5.96 -9.89 2.71
N ARG A 127 6.19 -8.62 3.03
CA ARG A 127 5.62 -7.51 2.26
C ARG A 127 6.24 -7.44 0.86
N ASP A 128 5.47 -6.99 -0.10
CA ASP A 128 5.92 -6.72 -1.46
C ASP A 128 6.00 -5.21 -1.68
N ASP A 129 7.22 -4.67 -1.69
CA ASP A 129 7.45 -3.24 -1.90
C ASP A 129 7.03 -2.77 -3.30
N ALA A 130 6.76 -3.68 -4.25
CA ALA A 130 6.18 -3.34 -5.55
C ALA A 130 4.66 -3.08 -5.49
N LYS A 131 3.98 -3.51 -4.43
CA LYS A 131 2.52 -3.50 -4.34
C LYS A 131 2.04 -2.59 -3.22
N LYS A 132 2.10 -1.29 -3.44
CA LYS A 132 1.68 -0.29 -2.45
C LYS A 132 0.33 0.32 -2.81
N LEU A 133 -0.51 0.50 -1.80
CA LEU A 133 -1.76 1.23 -1.89
C LEU A 133 -1.80 2.32 -0.80
N ALA A 134 -2.14 3.54 -1.20
CA ALA A 134 -2.59 4.60 -0.32
C ALA A 134 -4.12 4.71 -0.45
N ALA A 135 -4.84 4.10 0.49
CA ALA A 135 -6.30 4.15 0.54
C ALA A 135 -6.74 5.40 1.31
N THR A 136 -7.07 6.47 0.60
CA THR A 136 -7.41 7.77 1.17
C THR A 136 -8.87 7.81 1.61
N PHE A 137 -9.17 8.67 2.58
CA PHE A 137 -10.54 8.92 3.01
C PHE A 137 -10.72 10.39 3.40
N PRO A 138 -11.93 10.95 3.19
CA PRO A 138 -12.19 12.34 3.50
C PRO A 138 -12.21 12.56 5.01
N VAL A 139 -11.49 13.59 5.46
CA VAL A 139 -11.55 14.12 6.82
C VAL A 139 -11.52 15.63 6.72
N GLN A 140 -12.55 16.29 7.26
CA GLN A 140 -12.55 17.74 7.38
C GLN A 140 -11.83 18.13 8.68
N THR A 141 -10.72 18.83 8.57
CA THR A 141 -9.98 19.37 9.71
C THR A 141 -9.18 20.60 9.29
N THR A 142 -9.06 21.57 10.18
CA THR A 142 -8.14 22.70 10.05
C THR A 142 -6.79 22.42 10.70
N ASP A 143 -6.70 21.35 11.50
CA ASP A 143 -5.49 20.90 12.19
C ASP A 143 -5.27 19.40 11.90
N PRO A 144 -4.49 19.06 10.86
CA PRO A 144 -4.22 17.68 10.49
C PRO A 144 -3.45 16.89 11.56
N ASP A 145 -2.57 17.54 12.32
CA ASP A 145 -1.74 16.87 13.32
C ASP A 145 -2.58 16.46 14.53
N ALA A 146 -3.42 17.37 15.03
CA ALA A 146 -4.37 17.06 16.10
C ALA A 146 -5.36 15.98 15.67
N LYS A 147 -5.82 16.03 14.41
CA LYS A 147 -6.74 15.02 13.90
C LYS A 147 -6.07 13.66 13.71
N LEU A 148 -4.82 13.61 13.25
CA LEU A 148 -4.07 12.37 13.19
C LEU A 148 -3.87 11.79 14.60
N LEU A 149 -3.59 12.64 15.58
CA LEU A 149 -3.45 12.24 16.99
C LEU A 149 -4.72 11.57 17.53
N GLU A 150 -5.88 12.17 17.27
CA GLU A 150 -7.19 11.62 17.62
C GLU A 150 -7.39 10.22 17.02
N LEU A 151 -7.01 10.02 15.75
CA LEU A 151 -7.18 8.74 15.07
C LEU A 151 -6.20 7.66 15.56
N VAL A 152 -4.98 8.03 16.00
CA VAL A 152 -3.96 7.07 16.43
C VAL A 152 -4.04 6.73 17.92
N GLN A 153 -4.69 7.56 18.73
CA GLN A 153 -4.77 7.36 20.18
C GLN A 153 -5.51 6.05 20.56
N PRO A 154 -6.66 5.70 19.96
CA PRO A 154 -7.32 4.42 20.23
C PRO A 154 -6.45 3.20 19.87
N LEU A 155 -5.56 3.34 18.87
CA LEU A 155 -4.64 2.27 18.46
C LEU A 155 -3.66 1.86 19.58
N GLN A 156 -3.39 2.75 20.55
CA GLN A 156 -2.51 2.44 21.69
C GLN A 156 -3.16 1.49 22.70
N LEU A 157 -4.49 1.37 22.68
CA LEU A 157 -5.27 0.71 23.73
C LEU A 157 -5.69 -0.72 23.36
N THR A 158 -5.12 -1.27 22.28
CA THR A 158 -5.54 -2.55 21.70
C THR A 158 -4.34 -3.45 21.37
N THR A 159 -4.59 -4.72 21.04
CA THR A 159 -3.55 -5.65 20.56
C THR A 159 -3.52 -5.68 19.04
N ALA A 160 -2.45 -6.22 18.46
CA ALA A 160 -2.34 -6.33 17.00
C ALA A 160 -3.47 -7.18 16.39
N GLU A 161 -3.87 -8.25 17.06
CA GLU A 161 -4.97 -9.14 16.63
C GLU A 161 -6.32 -8.42 16.66
N ARG A 162 -6.60 -7.68 17.74
CA ARG A 162 -7.83 -6.91 17.88
C ARG A 162 -7.88 -5.76 16.89
N LEU A 163 -6.76 -5.08 16.67
CA LEU A 163 -6.66 -4.04 15.65
C LEU A 163 -6.89 -4.59 14.25
N TRP A 164 -6.28 -5.73 13.94
CA TRP A 164 -6.47 -6.42 12.67
C TRP A 164 -7.94 -6.79 12.44
N ASP A 165 -8.58 -7.37 13.46
CA ASP A 165 -10.00 -7.73 13.38
C ASP A 165 -10.90 -6.49 13.22
N ALA A 166 -10.64 -5.40 13.94
CA ALA A 166 -11.38 -4.15 13.76
C ALA A 166 -11.26 -3.65 12.31
N TRP A 167 -10.03 -3.51 11.82
CA TRP A 167 -9.73 -2.99 10.48
C TRP A 167 -10.26 -3.88 9.35
N LYS A 168 -10.12 -5.19 9.46
CA LYS A 168 -10.69 -6.15 8.48
C LYS A 168 -12.21 -5.99 8.35
N ASN A 169 -12.87 -5.60 9.44
CA ASN A 169 -14.32 -5.37 9.48
C ASN A 169 -14.70 -3.91 9.20
N GLY A 170 -13.76 -3.05 8.84
CA GLY A 170 -14.02 -1.63 8.57
C GLY A 170 -14.34 -0.81 9.80
N ARG A 171 -13.88 -1.22 10.97
CA ARG A 171 -14.16 -0.52 12.23
C ARG A 171 -12.96 0.29 12.66
N GLN A 172 -13.24 1.48 13.19
CA GLN A 172 -12.28 2.21 14.00
C GLN A 172 -12.20 1.53 15.39
N PRO A 173 -10.99 1.23 15.90
CA PRO A 173 -10.80 0.57 17.19
C PRO A 173 -11.03 1.50 18.39
#